data_AF-A0A4S4A3A9-F1
#
_entry.id   AF-A0A4S4A3A9-F1
#
_cell.length_a   1.000
_cell.length_b   1.000
_cell.length_c   1.000
_cell.angle_alpha   90.00
_cell.angle_beta   90.00
_cell.angle_gamma   90.00
#
_symmetry.space_group_name_H-M   'P 1'
#
loop_
_entity.id
_entity.type
_entity.pdbx_description
1 polymer ?
#
loop_
_entity_poly.entity_id
_entity_poly.type
_entity_poly.pdbx_seq_one_letter_code
_entity_poly.pdbx_strand_id
1 'polypeptide(L)'
;MKKLIKMVPLAFLFLFTGCANYYYLDGQQKVETDKPYQYNKFVLSFDKGRQQLDFYTYADYVFNKIEPEYIFFKNPEMKRLLRYRMTQKPTEQMLFMYTFQPTFSNILGFYYKGLTTADIKTKYGNSFSKQVDNQLLFQYTFEKFKVFDFYKDVDGGVVRFIALNNAEYSQDPEYKSFNREIDKIFFEANVFFKEGAIEQLY
;
A
#
# COMPACT_ATOMS: atom_id res chain seq x y z
N MET A 1 -54.52 -8.81 -31.92
CA MET A 1 -53.28 -9.58 -31.74
C MET A 1 -52.16 -8.65 -31.29
N LYS A 2 -51.62 -8.92 -30.08
CA LYS A 2 -50.30 -8.53 -29.52
C LYS A 2 -49.93 -7.03 -29.41
N LYS A 3 -50.30 -6.45 -28.26
CA LYS A 3 -49.50 -5.40 -27.59
C LYS A 3 -48.18 -6.04 -27.16
N LEU A 4 -47.07 -5.75 -27.84
CA LEU A 4 -45.74 -6.17 -27.40
C LEU A 4 -45.24 -5.14 -26.39
N ILE A 5 -45.27 -5.55 -25.12
CA ILE A 5 -44.78 -4.80 -23.96
C ILE A 5 -43.29 -4.51 -24.17
N LYS A 6 -42.92 -3.22 -24.09
CA LYS A 6 -41.55 -2.75 -23.90
C LYS A 6 -40.98 -3.39 -22.64
N MET A 7 -40.20 -4.47 -22.78
CA MET A 7 -39.35 -4.97 -21.70
C MET A 7 -37.93 -4.47 -21.93
N VAL A 8 -37.58 -3.51 -21.09
CA VAL A 8 -36.27 -2.90 -20.86
C VAL A 8 -35.22 -4.00 -20.67
N PRO A 9 -34.06 -4.01 -21.36
CA PRO A 9 -32.93 -4.78 -20.89
C PRO A 9 -32.30 -4.00 -19.71
N LEU A 10 -32.96 -4.04 -18.56
CA LEU A 10 -32.45 -3.51 -17.29
C LEU A 10 -31.27 -4.36 -16.75
N ALA A 11 -30.84 -5.37 -17.51
CA ALA A 11 -29.72 -6.25 -17.21
C ALA A 11 -28.35 -5.65 -17.57
N PHE A 12 -28.28 -4.58 -18.38
CA PHE A 12 -26.99 -3.93 -18.71
C PHE A 12 -26.55 -2.83 -17.73
N LEU A 13 -27.41 -2.44 -16.79
CA LEU A 13 -27.11 -1.35 -15.84
C LEU A 13 -26.33 -1.79 -14.58
N PHE A 14 -26.09 -3.09 -14.38
CA PHE A 14 -25.41 -3.60 -13.19
C PHE A 14 -23.94 -4.06 -13.37
N LEU A 15 -23.40 -4.00 -14.60
CA LEU A 15 -22.01 -4.41 -14.87
C LEU A 15 -20.92 -3.39 -14.45
N PHE A 16 -21.29 -2.21 -13.93
CA PHE A 16 -20.32 -1.22 -13.44
C PHE A 16 -20.09 -1.26 -11.92
N THR A 17 -20.64 -2.27 -11.22
CA THR A 17 -20.46 -2.39 -9.77
C THR A 17 -19.14 -3.07 -9.41
N GLY A 18 -18.06 -2.28 -9.42
CA GLY A 18 -16.85 -2.63 -8.68
C GLY A 18 -15.51 -2.42 -9.39
N CYS A 19 -15.33 -1.31 -10.09
CA CYS A 19 -14.00 -0.80 -10.36
C CYS A 19 -13.46 -0.16 -9.08
N ALA A 20 -12.93 -0.97 -8.16
CA ALA A 20 -12.13 -0.44 -7.06
C ALA A 20 -10.96 0.33 -7.68
N ASN A 21 -10.91 1.63 -7.43
CA ASN A 21 -9.81 2.47 -7.84
C ASN A 21 -8.81 2.51 -6.68
N TYR A 22 -7.58 2.07 -6.93
CA TYR A 22 -6.54 2.00 -5.90
C TYR A 22 -5.73 3.30 -5.78
N TYR A 23 -6.11 4.34 -6.51
CA TYR A 23 -5.58 5.69 -6.42
C TYR A 23 -6.36 6.57 -5.43
N TYR A 24 -6.94 5.97 -4.39
CA TYR A 24 -7.87 6.66 -3.49
C TYR A 24 -7.13 7.65 -2.58
N LEU A 25 -7.38 8.95 -2.79
CA LEU A 25 -6.76 10.06 -2.07
C LEU A 25 -7.62 10.59 -0.89
N ASP A 26 -8.76 9.97 -0.65
CA ASP A 26 -9.76 10.41 0.34
C ASP A 26 -9.52 9.79 1.74
N GLY A 27 -8.32 9.23 1.95
CA GLY A 27 -7.80 9.05 3.30
C GLY A 27 -7.59 10.42 3.92
N GLN A 28 -8.21 10.69 5.07
CA GLN A 28 -7.96 11.91 5.83
C GLN A 28 -6.47 11.94 6.19
N GLN A 29 -5.71 12.68 5.39
CA GLN A 29 -4.29 12.88 5.55
C GLN A 29 -4.09 14.33 5.95
N LYS A 30 -3.78 14.55 7.22
CA LYS A 30 -3.25 15.86 7.64
C LYS A 30 -1.74 15.80 7.50
N VAL A 31 -1.19 16.72 6.71
CA VAL A 31 0.26 16.89 6.61
C VAL A 31 0.72 17.88 7.65
N GLU A 32 1.56 17.44 8.56
CA GLU A 32 2.29 18.27 9.51
C GLU A 32 3.74 18.33 9.06
N THR A 33 4.39 19.49 9.17
CA THR A 33 5.79 19.59 8.81
C THR A 33 6.52 20.53 9.75
N ASP A 34 7.52 19.97 10.43
CA ASP A 34 8.54 20.70 11.18
C ASP A 34 9.78 20.99 10.30
N LYS A 35 9.96 20.23 9.20
CA LYS A 35 11.03 20.34 8.21
C LYS A 35 10.51 20.15 6.77
N PRO A 36 9.83 21.16 6.18
CA PRO A 36 9.08 21.04 4.91
C PRO A 36 9.91 20.63 3.70
N TYR A 37 11.22 20.82 3.76
CA TYR A 37 12.13 20.48 2.66
C TYR A 37 12.71 19.06 2.75
N GLN A 38 12.50 18.35 3.85
CA GLN A 38 13.08 17.03 4.06
C GLN A 38 12.02 15.95 4.22
N TYR A 39 11.02 16.20 5.07
CA TYR A 39 10.01 15.19 5.39
C TYR A 39 8.60 15.78 5.46
N ASN A 40 7.65 14.95 5.05
CA ASN A 40 6.23 15.12 5.32
C ASN A 40 5.82 14.14 6.42
N LYS A 41 5.10 14.61 7.43
CA LYS A 41 4.39 13.77 8.39
C LYS A 41 2.93 13.69 8.00
N PHE A 42 2.43 12.50 7.71
CA PHE A 42 1.04 12.20 7.44
C PHE A 42 0.38 11.63 8.68
N VAL A 43 -0.75 12.17 9.08
CA VAL A 43 -1.64 11.52 10.05
C VAL A 43 -2.66 10.70 9.27
N LEU A 44 -2.47 9.37 9.22
CA LEU A 44 -3.34 8.44 8.50
C LEU A 44 -4.53 8.04 9.37
N SER A 45 -5.73 8.39 8.93
CA SER A 45 -6.98 8.06 9.62
C SER A 45 -7.61 6.78 9.06
N PHE A 46 -8.06 5.86 9.91
CA PHE A 46 -8.70 4.60 9.50
C PHE A 46 -9.72 4.12 10.54
N ASP A 47 -10.43 3.03 10.21
CA ASP A 47 -11.57 2.50 10.97
C ASP A 47 -12.68 3.56 11.13
N LYS A 48 -13.01 4.20 10.01
CA LYS A 48 -13.93 5.35 9.91
C LYS A 48 -13.47 6.57 10.72
N GLY A 49 -12.16 6.77 10.77
CA GLY A 49 -11.48 7.87 11.45
C GLY A 49 -11.47 7.80 12.98
N ARG A 50 -11.72 6.61 13.53
CA ARG A 50 -11.61 6.35 14.98
C ARG A 50 -10.18 6.09 15.43
N GLN A 51 -9.31 5.76 14.49
CA GLN A 51 -7.90 5.47 14.74
C GLN A 51 -7.02 6.30 13.82
N GLN A 52 -5.82 6.59 14.31
CA GLN A 52 -4.82 7.36 13.59
C GLN A 52 -3.44 6.72 13.72
N LEU A 53 -2.64 6.86 12.67
CA LEU A 53 -1.25 6.45 12.64
C LEU A 53 -0.42 7.52 11.95
N ASP A 54 0.64 7.98 12.61
CA ASP A 54 1.61 8.86 12.00
C ASP A 54 2.47 8.08 10.98
N PHE A 55 2.69 8.66 9.81
CA PHE A 55 3.52 8.08 8.75
C PHE A 55 4.40 9.17 8.12
N TYR A 56 5.71 8.95 8.10
CA TYR A 56 6.69 9.92 7.63
C TYR A 56 7.23 9.53 6.26
N THR A 57 7.38 10.49 5.36
CA THR A 57 7.99 10.26 4.03
C THR A 57 8.92 11.40 3.70
N TYR A 58 9.67 11.26 2.61
CA TYR A 58 10.33 12.40 2.00
C TYR A 58 9.33 13.42 1.45
N ALA A 59 9.78 14.67 1.37
CA ALA A 59 8.95 15.80 0.93
C ALA A 59 8.54 15.73 -0.56
N ASP A 60 9.22 14.90 -1.37
CA ASP A 60 8.99 14.75 -2.81
C ASP A 60 7.89 13.73 -3.17
N TYR A 61 7.28 13.11 -2.17
CA TYR A 61 6.12 12.25 -2.36
C TYR A 61 4.86 13.06 -2.72
N VAL A 62 4.18 12.60 -3.77
CA VAL A 62 2.91 13.11 -4.27
C VAL A 62 1.77 12.20 -3.81
N PHE A 63 0.75 12.81 -3.22
CA PHE A 63 -0.36 12.11 -2.56
C PHE A 63 -1.71 12.82 -2.74
N ASN A 64 -1.74 14.01 -3.35
CA ASN A 64 -2.93 14.85 -3.52
C ASN A 64 -3.35 14.97 -4.99
N LYS A 65 -2.58 14.38 -5.91
CA LYS A 65 -2.83 14.41 -7.35
C LYS A 65 -2.46 13.07 -7.95
N ILE A 66 -3.21 12.64 -8.96
CA ILE A 66 -2.96 11.42 -9.73
C ILE A 66 -2.34 11.78 -11.08
N GLU A 67 -1.11 11.32 -11.30
CA GLU A 67 -0.37 11.42 -12.56
C GLU A 67 -0.02 9.99 -13.03
N PRO A 68 -0.84 9.39 -13.91
CA PRO A 68 -0.74 7.96 -14.25
C PRO A 68 0.62 7.50 -14.77
N GLU A 69 1.42 8.38 -15.37
CA GLU A 69 2.76 8.09 -15.87
C GLU A 69 3.76 7.70 -14.77
N TYR A 70 3.50 8.08 -13.52
CA TYR A 70 4.32 7.72 -12.35
C TYR A 70 3.70 6.59 -11.52
N ILE A 71 2.66 5.95 -12.05
CA ILE A 71 1.99 4.83 -11.40
C ILE A 71 2.28 3.54 -12.19
N PHE A 72 3.05 2.66 -11.57
CA PHE A 72 3.65 1.51 -12.25
C PHE A 72 2.74 0.27 -12.29
N PHE A 73 1.59 0.31 -11.62
CA PHE A 73 0.62 -0.78 -11.58
C PHE A 73 -0.73 -0.37 -12.16
N LYS A 74 -1.50 -1.36 -12.62
CA LYS A 74 -2.89 -1.24 -13.05
C LYS A 74 -3.83 -1.80 -11.98
N ASN A 75 -5.08 -1.33 -11.96
CA ASN A 75 -6.09 -1.82 -10.99
C ASN A 75 -6.25 -3.36 -10.97
N PRO A 76 -6.26 -4.09 -12.10
CA PRO A 76 -6.30 -5.56 -12.06
C PRO A 76 -5.08 -6.20 -11.40
N GLU A 77 -3.88 -5.63 -11.59
CA GLU A 77 -2.63 -6.11 -10.96
C GLU A 77 -2.73 -5.93 -9.44
N MET A 78 -3.15 -4.75 -8.98
CA MET A 78 -3.35 -4.46 -7.56
C MET A 78 -4.42 -5.37 -6.93
N LYS A 79 -5.53 -5.61 -7.63
CA LYS A 79 -6.58 -6.54 -7.16
C LYS A 79 -6.06 -7.97 -6.98
N ARG A 80 -5.19 -8.44 -7.89
CA ARG A 80 -4.54 -9.76 -7.75
C ARG A 80 -3.52 -9.76 -6.62
N LEU A 81 -2.69 -8.72 -6.52
CA LEU A 81 -1.69 -8.58 -5.45
C LEU A 81 -2.33 -8.60 -4.07
N LEU A 82 -3.40 -7.83 -3.86
CA LEU A 82 -4.13 -7.81 -2.59
C LEU A 82 -4.69 -9.18 -2.21
N ARG A 83 -4.96 -10.03 -3.21
CA ARG A 83 -5.46 -11.41 -3.05
C ARG A 83 -4.37 -12.47 -3.01
N TYR A 84 -3.12 -12.11 -3.29
CA TYR A 84 -2.04 -13.06 -3.58
C TYR A 84 -1.72 -14.01 -2.41
N ARG A 85 -2.09 -13.65 -1.18
CA ARG A 85 -2.07 -14.54 0.00
C ARG A 85 -3.21 -14.24 0.99
N MET A 86 -4.04 -13.25 0.69
CA MET A 86 -5.10 -12.77 1.57
C MET A 86 -6.43 -12.71 0.80
N THR A 87 -7.33 -13.63 1.08
CA THR A 87 -8.66 -13.64 0.43
C THR A 87 -9.58 -12.53 0.94
N GLN A 88 -9.37 -12.08 2.18
CA GLN A 88 -10.09 -10.95 2.77
C GLN A 88 -9.72 -9.66 2.04
N LYS A 89 -10.74 -8.87 1.70
CA LYS A 89 -10.55 -7.53 1.13
C LYS A 89 -10.18 -6.53 2.23
N PRO A 90 -9.39 -5.49 1.91
CA PRO A 90 -9.18 -4.40 2.85
C PRO A 90 -10.52 -3.75 3.20
N THR A 91 -10.65 -3.32 4.46
CA THR A 91 -11.80 -2.58 4.95
C THR A 91 -11.78 -1.16 4.38
N GLU A 92 -10.61 -0.52 4.40
CA GLU A 92 -10.39 0.86 3.96
C GLU A 92 -9.01 0.98 3.30
N GLN A 93 -8.88 1.88 2.31
CA GLN A 93 -7.58 2.38 1.84
C GLN A 93 -7.34 3.73 2.52
N MET A 94 -6.19 3.88 3.17
CA MET A 94 -5.81 5.08 3.91
C MET A 94 -4.67 5.87 3.25
N LEU A 95 -3.93 5.23 2.33
CA LEU A 95 -2.78 5.86 1.69
C LEU A 95 -2.65 5.43 0.22
N PHE A 96 -2.35 6.41 -0.63
CA PHE A 96 -1.76 6.23 -1.94
C PHE A 96 -0.79 7.37 -2.20
N MET A 97 0.44 7.04 -2.57
CA MET A 97 1.46 8.03 -2.91
C MET A 97 2.49 7.47 -3.89
N TYR A 98 3.18 8.36 -4.58
CA TYR A 98 4.25 8.07 -5.52
C TYR A 98 5.24 9.24 -5.56
N THR A 99 6.36 9.10 -6.25
CA THR A 99 7.25 10.23 -6.55
C THR A 99 7.47 10.36 -8.05
N PHE A 100 7.99 11.50 -8.48
CA PHE A 100 8.36 11.72 -9.89
C PHE A 100 9.67 11.05 -10.29
N GLN A 101 10.37 10.45 -9.33
CA GLN A 101 11.65 9.82 -9.60
C GLN A 101 11.43 8.39 -10.12
N PRO A 102 12.02 8.01 -11.27
CA PRO A 102 11.75 6.72 -11.90
C PRO A 102 12.31 5.52 -11.13
N THR A 103 13.24 5.77 -10.19
CA THR A 103 13.82 4.81 -9.23
C THR A 103 12.88 4.45 -8.08
N PHE A 104 11.80 5.20 -7.88
CA PHE A 104 11.08 5.23 -6.60
C PHE A 104 9.84 4.35 -6.61
N SER A 105 9.25 4.23 -5.43
CA SER A 105 8.14 3.34 -5.18
C SER A 105 6.76 3.98 -5.34
N ASN A 106 5.77 3.19 -5.73
CA ASN A 106 4.38 3.48 -5.39
C ASN A 106 4.08 2.83 -4.04
N ILE A 107 3.57 3.61 -3.09
CA ILE A 107 3.20 3.15 -1.75
C ILE A 107 1.70 3.22 -1.57
N LEU A 108 1.12 2.12 -1.10
CA LEU A 108 -0.28 2.00 -0.75
C LEU A 108 -0.42 1.60 0.72
N GLY A 109 -1.46 2.09 1.38
CA GLY A 109 -1.78 1.77 2.77
C GLY A 109 -3.23 1.36 2.92
N PHE A 110 -3.45 0.24 3.61
CA PHE A 110 -4.76 -0.36 3.81
C PHE A 110 -4.98 -0.74 5.26
N TYR A 111 -6.24 -0.74 5.69
CA TYR A 111 -6.65 -1.27 6.98
C TYR A 111 -7.51 -2.53 6.80
N TYR A 112 -7.25 -3.55 7.61
CA TYR A 112 -8.00 -4.79 7.65
C TYR A 112 -8.53 -5.02 9.07
N LYS A 113 -9.85 -4.86 9.24
CA LYS A 113 -10.51 -5.09 10.51
C LYS A 113 -10.56 -6.57 10.87
N GLY A 114 -10.30 -6.87 12.15
CA GLY A 114 -10.42 -8.21 12.74
C GLY A 114 -9.34 -9.21 12.32
N LEU A 115 -8.28 -8.75 11.64
CA LEU A 115 -7.09 -9.55 11.36
C LEU A 115 -5.95 -9.15 12.30
N THR A 116 -5.11 -10.12 12.62
CA THR A 116 -3.86 -9.93 13.36
C THR A 116 -2.66 -10.34 12.53
N THR A 117 -1.46 -9.88 12.89
CA THR A 117 -0.21 -10.34 12.28
C THR A 117 -0.03 -11.86 12.42
N ALA A 118 -0.52 -12.48 13.49
CA ALA A 118 -0.55 -13.94 13.62
C ALA A 118 -1.39 -14.59 12.50
N ASP A 119 -2.57 -14.05 12.20
CA ASP A 119 -3.39 -14.51 11.08
C ASP A 119 -2.67 -14.32 9.73
N ILE A 120 -1.95 -13.20 9.56
CA ILE A 120 -1.14 -12.96 8.36
C ILE A 120 -0.01 -13.98 8.26
N LYS A 121 0.71 -14.25 9.35
CA LYS A 121 1.80 -15.22 9.40
C LYS A 121 1.34 -16.60 8.98
N THR A 122 0.15 -17.05 9.40
CA THR A 122 -0.38 -18.36 8.95
C THR A 122 -0.63 -18.42 7.45
N LYS A 123 -1.01 -17.30 6.81
CA LYS A 123 -1.28 -17.23 5.36
C LYS A 123 -0.02 -17.24 4.50
N TYR A 124 1.05 -16.64 5.00
CA TYR A 124 2.35 -16.60 4.34
C TYR A 124 3.28 -17.74 4.80
N GLY A 125 2.94 -18.45 5.87
CA GLY A 125 3.83 -19.42 6.52
C GLY A 125 5.06 -18.74 7.12
N ASN A 126 6.18 -19.45 7.19
CA ASN A 126 7.45 -18.93 7.71
C ASN A 126 8.25 -18.13 6.67
N SER A 127 7.61 -17.58 5.63
CA SER A 127 8.27 -16.87 4.52
C SER A 127 8.42 -15.35 4.73
N PHE A 128 8.36 -14.88 5.98
CA PHE A 128 8.61 -13.48 6.28
C PHE A 128 10.10 -13.17 6.16
N SER A 129 10.41 -11.99 5.63
CA SER A 129 11.77 -11.48 5.54
C SER A 129 12.24 -10.96 6.89
N LYS A 130 11.32 -10.37 7.67
CA LYS A 130 11.61 -9.84 9.01
C LYS A 130 10.35 -9.83 9.88
N GLN A 131 10.54 -10.07 11.17
CA GLN A 131 9.51 -9.90 12.21
C GLN A 131 10.11 -9.08 13.35
N VAL A 132 9.38 -8.06 13.80
CA VAL A 132 9.72 -7.21 14.94
C VAL A 132 8.44 -6.99 15.73
N ASP A 133 8.38 -7.50 16.96
CA ASP A 133 7.20 -7.42 17.83
C ASP A 133 5.88 -7.78 17.12
N ASN A 134 5.00 -6.80 16.99
CA ASN A 134 3.68 -6.87 16.38
C ASN A 134 3.69 -6.49 14.89
N GLN A 135 4.83 -6.72 14.21
CA GLN A 135 5.05 -6.31 12.82
C GLN A 135 5.68 -7.42 11.99
N LEU A 136 5.24 -7.50 10.74
CA LEU A 136 5.76 -8.44 9.75
C LEU A 136 6.13 -7.72 8.48
N LEU A 137 7.27 -8.08 7.91
CA LEU A 137 7.68 -7.68 6.58
C LEU A 137 7.85 -8.92 5.70
N PHE A 138 7.26 -8.86 4.51
CA PHE A 138 7.50 -9.80 3.44
C PHE A 138 8.11 -9.08 2.24
N GLN A 139 9.20 -9.64 1.72
CA GLN A 139 9.76 -9.25 0.44
C GLN A 139 9.53 -10.38 -0.57
N TYR A 140 8.90 -10.07 -1.69
CA TYR A 140 8.65 -11.07 -2.72
C TYR A 140 8.59 -10.45 -4.11
N THR A 141 8.61 -11.31 -5.12
CA THR A 141 8.33 -10.94 -6.50
C THR A 141 6.90 -11.27 -6.82
N PHE A 142 6.15 -10.30 -7.33
CA PHE A 142 4.79 -10.49 -7.83
C PHE A 142 4.73 -10.02 -9.27
N GLU A 143 4.57 -10.97 -10.19
CA GLU A 143 4.64 -10.71 -11.63
C GLU A 143 5.93 -9.97 -11.98
N LYS A 144 5.84 -8.71 -12.42
CA LYS A 144 6.99 -7.87 -12.77
C LYS A 144 7.54 -7.02 -11.61
N PHE A 145 6.85 -6.98 -10.47
CA PHE A 145 7.19 -6.10 -9.36
C PHE A 145 8.00 -6.83 -8.28
N LYS A 146 8.96 -6.12 -7.71
CA LYS A 146 9.43 -6.36 -6.34
C LYS A 146 8.49 -5.64 -5.39
N VAL A 147 8.07 -6.38 -4.37
CA VAL A 147 7.08 -5.94 -3.40
C VAL A 147 7.69 -6.02 -2.02
N PHE A 148 7.57 -4.93 -1.27
CA PHE A 148 7.67 -4.95 0.18
C PHE A 148 6.27 -4.79 0.76
N ASP A 149 5.90 -5.75 1.60
CA ASP A 149 4.55 -5.90 2.15
C ASP A 149 4.64 -5.93 3.66
N PHE A 150 4.29 -4.80 4.27
CA PHE A 150 4.42 -4.53 5.70
C PHE A 150 3.08 -4.68 6.38
N TYR A 151 3.08 -5.30 7.54
CA TYR A 151 1.91 -5.47 8.39
C TYR A 151 2.24 -5.03 9.80
N LYS A 152 1.29 -4.37 10.45
CA LYS A 152 1.40 -3.97 11.86
C LYS A 152 0.06 -4.09 12.56
N ASP A 153 0.04 -4.75 13.71
CA ASP A 153 -1.17 -4.80 14.53
C ASP A 153 -1.50 -3.40 15.07
N VAL A 154 -2.78 -3.09 15.01
CA VAL A 154 -3.43 -1.91 15.60
C VAL A 154 -4.65 -2.37 16.38
N ASP A 155 -5.31 -1.47 17.10
CA ASP A 155 -6.50 -1.87 17.85
C ASP A 155 -7.59 -2.40 16.91
N GLY A 156 -8.08 -3.61 17.18
CA GLY A 156 -9.13 -4.26 16.40
C GLY A 156 -8.78 -4.66 14.96
N GLY A 157 -7.51 -4.62 14.54
CA GLY A 157 -7.12 -5.05 13.19
C GLY A 157 -5.63 -4.93 12.87
N VAL A 158 -5.31 -4.92 11.57
CA VAL A 158 -3.95 -4.77 11.05
C VAL A 158 -3.92 -3.70 9.97
N VAL A 159 -2.89 -2.85 10.00
CA VAL A 159 -2.56 -1.97 8.88
C VAL A 159 -1.56 -2.67 7.97
N ARG A 160 -1.73 -2.50 6.66
CA ARG A 160 -0.88 -3.07 5.62
C ARG A 160 -0.33 -1.96 4.73
N PHE A 161 0.98 -1.89 4.58
CA PHE A 161 1.62 -1.03 3.58
C PHE A 161 2.25 -1.88 2.49
N ILE A 162 2.02 -1.49 1.24
CA ILE A 162 2.58 -2.16 0.07
C ILE A 162 3.41 -1.14 -0.69
N ALA A 163 4.70 -1.40 -0.84
CA ALA A 163 5.57 -0.63 -1.69
C ALA A 163 5.97 -1.46 -2.92
N LEU A 164 5.84 -0.84 -4.09
CA LEU A 164 6.12 -1.44 -5.39
C LEU A 164 7.18 -0.63 -6.12
N ASN A 165 8.17 -1.30 -6.69
CA ASN A 165 9.17 -0.63 -7.52
C ASN A 165 8.63 -0.29 -8.93
N ASN A 166 9.35 0.58 -9.64
CA ASN A 166 9.24 0.67 -11.10
C ASN A 166 9.90 -0.54 -11.76
N ALA A 167 9.09 -1.46 -12.28
CA ALA A 167 9.58 -2.68 -12.96
C ALA A 167 10.33 -2.40 -14.28
N GLU A 168 10.16 -1.21 -14.86
CA GLU A 168 10.71 -0.84 -16.16
C GLU A 168 11.99 -0.01 -16.03
N TYR A 169 12.41 0.31 -14.80
CA TYR A 169 13.62 1.09 -14.56
C TYR A 169 14.88 0.22 -14.61
N SER A 170 15.46 0.10 -15.82
CA SER A 170 16.63 -0.75 -16.11
C SER A 170 17.93 -0.30 -15.44
N GLN A 171 18.02 0.95 -14.99
CA GLN A 171 19.21 1.53 -14.37
C GLN A 171 19.34 1.21 -12.87
N ASP A 172 18.35 0.54 -12.26
CA ASP A 172 18.45 -0.01 -10.90
C ASP A 172 18.49 -1.54 -10.92
N PRO A 173 19.51 -2.16 -11.54
CA PRO A 173 19.66 -3.60 -11.51
C PRO A 173 19.75 -4.05 -10.04
N GLU A 174 19.08 -5.14 -9.71
CA GLU A 174 18.97 -5.67 -8.34
C GLU A 174 18.20 -4.78 -7.35
N TYR A 175 17.57 -3.70 -7.81
CA TYR A 175 16.66 -2.87 -7.02
C TYR A 175 17.33 -2.16 -5.83
N LYS A 176 18.60 -1.78 -5.95
CA LYS A 176 19.39 -1.17 -4.86
C LYS A 176 18.81 0.16 -4.39
N SER A 177 18.38 1.00 -5.32
CA SER A 177 17.79 2.30 -5.02
C SER A 177 16.44 2.14 -4.34
N PHE A 178 15.61 1.22 -4.85
CA PHE A 178 14.34 0.87 -4.23
C PHE A 178 14.51 0.32 -2.82
N ASN A 179 15.40 -0.66 -2.60
CA ASN A 179 15.64 -1.24 -1.27
C ASN A 179 16.11 -0.17 -0.27
N ARG A 180 17.07 0.68 -0.68
CA ARG A 180 17.55 1.79 0.15
C ARG A 180 16.43 2.76 0.52
N GLU A 181 15.51 3.02 -0.41
CA GLU A 181 14.38 3.89 -0.12
C GLU A 181 13.43 3.26 0.92
N ILE A 182 13.12 1.97 0.76
CA ILE A 182 12.30 1.22 1.72
C ILE A 182 12.95 1.23 3.11
N ASP A 183 14.26 1.04 3.18
CA ASP A 183 15.01 1.11 4.44
C ASP A 183 14.82 2.47 5.12
N LYS A 184 14.96 3.55 4.37
CA LYS A 184 14.84 4.91 4.91
C LYS A 184 13.41 5.26 5.31
N ILE A 185 12.42 4.94 4.48
CA ILE A 185 11.01 5.28 4.77
C ILE A 185 10.50 4.43 5.91
N PHE A 186 10.56 3.11 5.78
CA PHE A 186 9.93 2.23 6.74
C PHE A 186 10.77 2.07 8.00
N PHE A 187 12.10 1.99 7.95
CA PHE A 187 12.88 1.69 9.16
C PHE A 187 13.53 2.90 9.81
N GLU A 188 13.97 3.91 9.04
CA GLU A 188 14.62 5.09 9.61
C GLU A 188 13.63 6.17 10.02
N ALA A 189 12.77 6.62 9.09
CA ALA A 189 11.84 7.73 9.26
C ALA A 189 10.61 7.32 10.08
N ASN A 190 10.09 6.13 9.83
CA ASN A 190 9.00 5.56 10.61
C ASN A 190 9.57 4.66 11.71
N VAL A 191 10.03 5.28 12.80
CA VAL A 191 10.58 4.59 14.00
C VAL A 191 9.67 3.45 14.50
N PHE A 192 8.39 3.49 14.13
CA PHE A 192 7.45 2.40 14.26
C PHE A 192 7.99 1.02 13.86
N PHE A 193 8.94 0.90 12.93
CA PHE A 193 9.54 -0.38 12.49
C PHE A 193 10.99 -0.62 13.02
N LYS A 194 11.47 0.19 13.98
CA LYS A 194 12.90 0.36 14.29
C LYS A 194 13.45 -0.52 15.42
N GLU A 195 12.66 -1.34 16.10
CA GLU A 195 13.19 -2.36 17.04
C GLU A 195 13.82 -3.54 16.28
N GLY A 196 14.91 -3.25 15.57
CA GLY A 196 15.61 -4.17 14.70
C GLY A 196 16.38 -3.36 13.68
N ALA A 197 17.37 -2.60 14.14
CA ALA A 197 18.32 -1.93 13.27
C ALA A 197 18.89 -2.94 12.26
N ILE A 198 18.93 -2.52 11.00
CA ILE A 198 19.55 -3.27 9.91
C ILE A 198 21.06 -3.26 10.20
N GLU A 199 21.60 -4.40 10.65
CA GLU A 199 22.98 -4.68 10.34
C GLU A 199 23.07 -4.83 8.82
N GLN A 200 23.93 -3.98 8.26
CA GLN A 200 24.19 -3.77 6.84
C GLN A 200 24.16 -5.08 6.06
N LEU A 201 23.20 -5.20 5.13
CA LEU A 201 23.30 -6.18 4.06
C LEU A 201 24.21 -5.56 2.97
N TYR A 202 25.45 -6.04 2.96
CA TYR A 202 26.47 -5.80 1.94
C TYR A 202 25.99 -6.16 0.54
#